data_AF-A0A1Q4FZK1-F1
#
_entry.id   AF-A0A1Q4FZK1-F1
#
_cell.length_a   1.000
_cell.length_b   1.000
_cell.length_c   1.000
_cell.angle_alpha   90.00
_cell.angle_beta   90.00
_cell.angle_gamma   90.00
#
_symmetry.space_group_name_H-M   'P 1'
#
loop_
_entity.id
_entity.type
_entity.pdbx_description
1 polymer ?
#
loop_
_entity_poly.entity_id
_entity_poly.type
_entity_poly.pdbx_seq_one_letter_code
_entity_poly.pdbx_strand_id
1 'polypeptide(L)'
;MQHRHLVFMLMNAIAVSNAMGQEPGRGVRRPPSPADLARELGLDAAQVPPFVQILEDQHAKRRALQERADADHSAMRQKMDALHEETRARLRGVLSADQLARFEQLRPRPPGAPPREHERDAAPADRH
;
A
#
# COMPACT_ATOMS: atom_id res chain seq x y z
N MET A 1 37.23 -2.00 -5.09
CA MET A 1 37.29 -2.21 -3.62
C MET A 1 35.97 -1.70 -3.06
N GLN A 2 34.87 -2.46 -3.08
CA GLN A 2 34.44 -3.42 -2.06
C GLN A 2 34.71 -2.97 -0.61
N HIS A 3 33.66 -2.55 0.10
CA HIS A 3 33.31 -2.79 1.52
C HIS A 3 31.84 -2.32 1.64
N ARG A 4 30.77 -3.12 1.73
CA ARG A 4 30.41 -4.23 2.63
C ARG A 4 30.63 -3.86 4.10
N HIS A 5 29.76 -3.00 4.64
CA HIS A 5 29.60 -2.87 6.09
C HIS A 5 28.60 -3.90 6.60
N LEU A 6 29.19 -4.88 7.25
CA LEU A 6 28.60 -5.96 8.03
C LEU A 6 28.15 -5.40 9.39
N VAL A 7 26.91 -5.72 9.76
CA VAL A 7 26.38 -6.01 11.10
C VAL A 7 27.33 -5.78 12.30
N PHE A 8 26.98 -4.89 13.23
CA PHE A 8 27.24 -5.04 14.68
C PHE A 8 26.28 -4.16 15.53
N MET A 9 25.15 -4.78 15.91
CA MET A 9 24.57 -4.89 17.26
C MET A 9 24.78 -3.76 18.29
N LEU A 10 23.67 -3.14 18.77
CA LEU A 10 23.55 -2.79 20.20
C LEU A 10 22.07 -2.81 20.66
N MET A 11 21.79 -3.71 21.61
CA MET A 11 20.56 -3.75 22.40
C MET A 11 20.43 -2.50 23.29
N ASN A 12 19.21 -2.01 23.43
CA ASN A 12 18.74 -1.46 24.72
C ASN A 12 17.41 -2.14 25.06
N ALA A 13 17.44 -2.94 26.12
CA ALA A 13 16.25 -3.51 26.74
C ALA A 13 15.77 -2.54 27.83
N ILE A 14 14.55 -2.04 27.72
CA ILE A 14 13.80 -1.45 28.83
C ILE A 14 12.42 -2.09 28.81
N ALA A 15 12.17 -2.92 29.84
CA ALA A 15 10.87 -3.46 30.16
C ALA A 15 10.15 -2.48 31.10
N VAL A 16 9.00 -1.95 30.68
CA VAL A 16 7.99 -1.41 31.59
C VAL A 16 6.66 -2.02 31.19
N SER A 17 6.21 -2.96 32.02
CA SER A 17 4.89 -3.56 31.97
C SER A 17 3.86 -2.55 32.46
N ASN A 18 3.01 -2.07 31.56
CA ASN A 18 1.69 -1.56 31.93
C ASN A 18 0.64 -2.55 31.46
N ALA A 19 -0.07 -3.09 32.44
CA ALA A 19 -1.23 -3.94 32.25
C ALA A 19 -2.30 -3.17 31.45
N MET A 20 -2.48 -3.52 30.18
CA MET A 20 -3.65 -3.16 29.41
C MET A 20 -4.67 -4.27 29.56
N GLY A 21 -5.77 -3.97 30.25
CA GLY A 21 -7.00 -4.75 30.15
C GLY A 21 -7.42 -4.79 28.69
N GLN A 22 -7.25 -5.95 28.05
CA GLN A 22 -7.77 -6.23 26.72
C GLN A 22 -9.25 -6.57 26.85
N GLU A 23 -10.11 -5.62 26.48
CA GLU A 23 -11.49 -5.93 26.12
C GLU A 23 -11.50 -6.79 24.84
N PRO A 24 -12.15 -7.97 24.83
CA PRO A 24 -12.29 -8.77 23.63
C PRO A 24 -13.57 -8.35 22.89
N GLY A 25 -13.48 -7.51 21.85
CA GLY A 25 -14.70 -7.12 21.15
C GLY A 25 -14.65 -6.05 20.08
N ARG A 26 -13.88 -6.27 19.00
CA ARG A 26 -14.22 -5.82 17.63
C ARG A 26 -13.21 -6.47 16.69
N GLY A 27 -13.67 -7.38 15.84
CA GLY A 27 -12.83 -8.00 14.82
C GLY A 27 -12.26 -6.93 13.89
N VAL A 28 -11.04 -6.47 14.18
CA VAL A 28 -10.28 -5.60 13.29
C VAL A 28 -10.00 -6.43 12.04
N ARG A 29 -10.74 -6.16 10.96
CA ARG A 29 -10.48 -6.79 9.66
C ARG A 29 -9.07 -6.37 9.27
N ARG A 30 -8.10 -7.29 9.41
CA ARG A 30 -6.70 -7.04 9.05
C ARG A 30 -6.69 -6.61 7.58
N PRO A 31 -6.01 -5.51 7.22
CA PRO A 31 -5.85 -5.16 5.82
C PRO A 31 -5.19 -6.33 5.07
N PRO A 32 -5.62 -6.62 3.84
CA PRO A 32 -5.10 -7.76 3.08
C PRO A 32 -3.58 -7.65 2.93
N SER A 33 -2.87 -8.76 3.10
CA SER A 33 -1.43 -8.80 2.87
C SER A 33 -1.10 -8.74 1.37
N PRO A 34 0.13 -8.38 0.97
CA PRO A 34 0.55 -8.50 -0.43
C PRO A 34 0.35 -9.90 -1.02
N ALA A 35 0.51 -10.95 -0.21
CA ALA A 35 0.25 -12.32 -0.65
C ALA A 35 -1.25 -12.60 -0.89
N ASP A 36 -2.13 -12.04 -0.06
CA ASP A 36 -3.59 -12.15 -0.26
C ASP A 36 -4.02 -11.45 -1.56
N LEU A 37 -3.46 -10.26 -1.81
CA LEU A 37 -3.71 -9.51 -3.05
C LEU A 37 -3.19 -10.25 -4.27
N ALA A 38 -2.00 -10.86 -4.19
CA ALA A 38 -1.45 -11.64 -5.29
C ALA A 38 -2.37 -12.82 -5.67
N ARG A 39 -2.95 -13.48 -4.66
CA ARG A 39 -3.92 -14.56 -4.86
C ARG A 39 -5.22 -14.04 -5.48
N GLU A 40 -5.73 -12.90 -5.03
CA GLU A 40 -6.95 -12.28 -5.56
C GLU A 40 -6.78 -11.82 -7.01
N LEU A 41 -5.58 -11.35 -7.38
CA LEU A 41 -5.24 -10.98 -8.76
C LEU A 41 -4.93 -12.19 -9.65
N GLY A 42 -4.84 -13.40 -9.09
CA GLY A 42 -4.48 -14.61 -9.81
C GLY A 42 -3.09 -14.53 -10.44
N LEU A 43 -2.11 -14.00 -9.71
CA LEU A 43 -0.74 -13.89 -10.20
C LEU A 43 -0.09 -15.27 -10.33
N ASP A 44 0.71 -15.45 -11.37
CA ASP A 44 1.51 -16.67 -11.51
C ASP A 44 2.70 -16.71 -10.55
N ALA A 45 3.30 -17.89 -10.38
CA ALA A 45 4.40 -18.10 -9.43
C ALA A 45 5.66 -17.26 -9.73
N ALA A 46 5.86 -16.82 -10.98
CA ALA A 46 6.96 -15.93 -11.36
C ALA A 46 6.64 -14.45 -11.09
N GLN A 47 5.36 -14.05 -11.17
CA GLN A 47 4.88 -12.71 -10.85
C GLN A 47 4.80 -12.43 -9.33
N VAL A 48 4.51 -13.44 -8.51
CA VAL A 48 4.29 -13.27 -7.06
C VAL A 48 5.50 -12.66 -6.33
N PRO A 49 6.75 -13.17 -6.48
CA PRO A 49 7.89 -12.61 -5.76
C PRO A 49 8.15 -11.11 -6.04
N PRO A 50 8.26 -10.65 -7.31
CA PRO A 50 8.46 -9.22 -7.57
C PRO A 50 7.24 -8.37 -7.17
N PHE A 51 6.02 -8.89 -7.30
CA PHE A 51 4.82 -8.19 -6.84
C PHE A 51 4.83 -7.91 -5.34
N VAL A 52 5.09 -8.95 -4.52
CA VAL A 52 5.13 -8.84 -3.06
C VAL A 52 6.23 -7.85 -2.65
N GLN A 53 7.42 -7.95 -3.25
CA GLN A 53 8.52 -7.05 -2.94
C GLN A 53 8.18 -5.59 -3.23
N ILE A 54 7.54 -5.30 -4.37
CA ILE A 54 7.12 -3.93 -4.74
C ILE A 54 6.14 -3.35 -3.71
N LEU A 55 5.19 -4.16 -3.22
CA LEU A 55 4.21 -3.70 -2.23
C LEU A 55 4.81 -3.52 -0.83
N GLU A 56 5.72 -4.40 -0.41
CA GLU A 56 6.44 -4.25 0.87
C GLU A 56 7.32 -2.99 0.85
N ASP A 57 8.04 -2.74 -0.24
CA ASP A 57 8.82 -1.51 -0.43
C ASP A 57 7.93 -0.25 -0.34
N GLN A 58 6.78 -0.29 -1.02
CA GLN A 58 5.80 0.80 -0.98
C GLN A 58 5.27 1.02 0.43
N HIS A 59 4.98 -0.06 1.16
CA HIS A 59 4.46 0.01 2.52
C HIS A 59 5.52 0.60 3.47
N ALA A 60 6.78 0.19 3.34
CA ALA A 60 7.89 0.77 4.09
C ALA A 60 8.06 2.27 3.81
N LYS A 61 8.03 2.68 2.53
CA LYS A 61 8.09 4.10 2.14
C LYS A 61 6.91 4.89 2.69
N ARG A 62 5.70 4.34 2.63
CA ARG A 62 4.50 4.95 3.21
C ARG A 62 4.66 5.17 4.71
N ARG A 63 5.12 4.16 5.45
CA ARG A 63 5.36 4.28 6.89
C ARG A 63 6.38 5.37 7.19
N ALA A 64 7.50 5.40 6.49
CA ALA A 64 8.52 6.43 6.66
C ALA A 64 8.00 7.85 6.35
N LEU A 65 7.14 7.99 5.34
CA LEU A 65 6.46 9.26 5.06
C LEU A 65 5.50 9.65 6.19
N GLN A 66 4.71 8.70 6.68
CA GLN A 66 3.74 8.92 7.77
C GLN A 66 4.41 9.29 9.09
N GLU A 67 5.56 8.67 9.40
CA GLU A 67 6.37 8.98 10.59
C GLU A 67 7.01 10.37 10.51
N ARG A 68 7.31 10.84 9.29
CA ARG A 68 7.86 12.17 9.00
C ARG A 68 6.77 13.18 8.61
N ALA A 69 5.51 12.88 8.90
CA ALA A 69 4.40 13.74 8.55
C ALA A 69 4.41 15.00 9.41
N ASP A 70 4.77 16.14 8.83
CA ASP A 70 4.49 17.45 9.40
C ASP A 70 3.00 17.79 9.29
N ALA A 71 2.55 18.88 9.93
CA ALA A 71 1.15 19.33 9.89
C ALA A 71 0.64 19.74 8.48
N ASP A 72 1.51 19.79 7.47
CA ASP A 72 1.12 20.06 6.09
C ASP A 72 0.56 18.82 5.39
N HIS A 73 -0.75 18.66 5.52
CA HIS A 73 -1.53 17.63 4.85
C HIS A 73 -1.43 17.68 3.31
N SER A 74 -1.19 18.84 2.70
CA SER A 74 -1.11 18.98 1.24
C SER A 74 0.18 18.37 0.71
N ALA A 75 1.31 18.72 1.33
CA ALA A 75 2.61 18.13 1.01
C ALA A 75 2.60 16.61 1.23
N MET A 76 1.91 16.13 2.27
CA MET A 76 1.76 14.69 2.50
C MET A 76 0.98 14.00 1.38
N ARG A 77 -0.14 14.60 0.91
CA ARG A 77 -0.91 14.05 -0.21
C ARG A 77 -0.05 13.93 -1.47
N GLN A 78 0.67 14.98 -1.84
CA GLN A 78 1.55 14.96 -3.02
C GLN A 78 2.62 13.85 -2.94
N LYS A 79 3.24 13.67 -1.77
CA LYS A 79 4.22 12.58 -1.56
C LYS A 79 3.57 11.20 -1.66
N MET A 80 2.35 11.05 -1.17
CA MET A 80 1.59 9.80 -1.28
C MET A 80 1.19 9.50 -2.73
N ASP A 81 0.73 10.51 -3.47
CA ASP A 81 0.37 10.37 -4.89
C ASP A 81 1.60 9.98 -5.72
N ALA A 82 2.75 10.62 -5.50
CA ALA A 82 4.00 10.27 -6.14
C ALA A 82 4.43 8.81 -5.82
N LEU A 83 4.29 8.38 -4.56
CA LEU A 83 4.56 6.99 -4.16
C LEU A 83 3.61 6.01 -4.85
N HIS A 84 2.36 6.39 -5.10
CA HIS A 84 1.38 5.55 -5.78
C HIS A 84 1.72 5.39 -7.26
N GLU A 85 2.09 6.47 -7.94
CA GLU A 85 2.52 6.44 -9.35
C GLU A 85 3.83 5.68 -9.53
N GLU A 86 4.81 5.85 -8.64
CA GLU A 86 6.06 5.07 -8.65
C GLU A 86 5.74 3.56 -8.57
N THR A 87 4.84 3.20 -7.66
CA THR A 87 4.42 1.80 -7.46
C THR A 87 3.71 1.27 -8.70
N ARG A 88 2.82 2.07 -9.30
CA ARG A 88 2.10 1.70 -10.54
C ARG A 88 3.07 1.47 -11.69
N ALA A 89 4.07 2.32 -11.85
CA ALA A 89 5.11 2.18 -12.87
C ALA A 89 5.90 0.88 -12.70
N ARG A 90 6.29 0.53 -11.46
CA ARG A 90 6.97 -0.74 -11.16
C ARG A 90 6.08 -1.95 -11.45
N LEU A 91 4.80 -1.88 -11.10
CA LEU A 91 3.84 -2.96 -11.31
C LEU A 91 3.53 -3.22 -12.79
N ARG A 92 3.59 -2.21 -13.68
CA ARG A 92 3.41 -2.41 -15.13
C ARG A 92 4.44 -3.36 -15.75
N GLY A 93 5.60 -3.53 -15.14
CA GLY A 93 6.62 -4.50 -15.58
C GLY A 93 6.38 -5.93 -15.08
N VAL A 94 5.42 -6.13 -14.18
CA VAL A 94 5.15 -7.43 -13.52
C VAL A 94 3.74 -7.92 -13.84
N LEU A 95 2.77 -7.03 -13.86
CA LEU A 95 1.35 -7.32 -14.04
C LEU A 95 0.92 -7.08 -15.50
N SER A 96 -0.05 -7.88 -15.96
CA SER A 96 -0.78 -7.55 -17.18
C SER A 96 -1.65 -6.31 -16.98
N ALA A 97 -2.15 -5.72 -18.08
CA ALA A 97 -3.06 -4.57 -18.04
C ALA A 97 -4.32 -4.86 -17.21
N ASP A 98 -4.93 -6.05 -17.38
CA ASP A 98 -6.11 -6.49 -16.63
C ASP A 98 -5.81 -6.68 -15.12
N GLN A 99 -4.67 -7.29 -14.78
CA GLN A 99 -4.26 -7.48 -13.39
C GLN A 99 -4.00 -6.13 -12.71
N LEU A 100 -3.38 -5.19 -13.42
CA LEU A 100 -3.14 -3.83 -12.91
C LEU A 100 -4.46 -3.08 -12.69
N ALA A 101 -5.41 -3.18 -13.62
CA ALA A 101 -6.72 -2.56 -13.48
C ALA A 101 -7.49 -3.11 -12.26
N ARG A 102 -7.45 -4.43 -12.02
CA ARG A 102 -8.03 -5.05 -10.82
C ARG A 102 -7.32 -4.58 -9.55
N PHE A 103 -5.99 -4.51 -9.56
CA PHE A 103 -5.23 -4.01 -8.41
C PHE A 103 -5.61 -2.56 -8.04
N GLU A 104 -5.84 -1.71 -9.05
CA GLU A 104 -6.32 -0.34 -8.82
C GLU A 104 -7.73 -0.28 -8.23
N GLN A 105 -8.59 -1.27 -8.49
CA GLN A 105 -9.93 -1.37 -7.89
C GLN A 105 -9.89 -1.80 -6.42
N LEU A 106 -8.91 -2.62 -6.03
CA LEU A 106 -8.74 -3.10 -4.65
C LEU A 106 -8.20 -2.02 -3.69
N ARG A 107 -7.63 -0.94 -4.22
CA ARG A 107 -7.05 0.13 -3.41
C ARG A 107 -8.11 1.16 -3.03
N PRO A 108 -8.14 1.61 -1.76
CA PRO A 108 -9.01 2.72 -1.36
C PRO A 108 -8.66 3.96 -2.19
N ARG A 109 -9.67 4.49 -2.89
CA ARG A 109 -9.55 5.66 -3.75
C ARG A 109 -9.12 6.87 -2.91
N PRO A 110 -8.18 7.71 -3.37
CA PRO A 110 -7.92 8.97 -2.71
C PRO A 110 -9.21 9.82 -2.72
N PRO A 111 -9.58 10.45 -1.59
CA PRO A 111 -10.75 11.33 -1.55
C PRO A 111 -10.55 12.45 -2.59
N GLY A 112 -11.50 12.59 -3.51
CA GLY A 112 -11.48 13.62 -4.56
C GLY A 112 -10.92 13.19 -5.93
N ALA A 113 -10.50 11.94 -6.14
CA ALA A 113 -10.20 11.47 -7.51
C ALA A 113 -11.45 11.56 -8.41
N PRO A 114 -11.34 11.93 -9.69
CA PRO A 114 -12.47 11.93 -10.62
C PRO A 114 -13.00 10.51 -10.89
N PRO A 115 -14.31 10.33 -11.17
CA PRO A 115 -14.89 9.03 -11.52
C PRO A 115 -14.11 8.39 -12.66
N ARG A 116 -13.85 7.07 -12.55
CA ARG A 116 -13.28 6.32 -13.67
C ARG A 116 -14.27 6.40 -14.84
N GLU A 117 -13.76 6.49 -16.07
CA GLU A 117 -14.60 6.63 -17.27
C GLU A 117 -15.71 5.59 -17.38
N HIS A 118 -15.45 4.36 -16.94
CA HIS A 118 -16.42 3.27 -16.92
C HIS A 118 -17.58 3.47 -15.91
N GLU A 119 -17.44 4.39 -14.96
CA GLU A 119 -18.47 4.79 -13.98
C GLU A 119 -19.29 5.99 -14.49
N ARG A 120 -18.77 6.73 -15.48
CA ARG A 120 -19.49 7.85 -16.13
C ARG A 120 -20.60 7.34 -17.04
N ASP A 121 -20.39 6.19 -17.69
CA ASP A 121 -21.40 5.56 -18.55
C ASP A 121 -22.51 4.83 -17.76
N ALA A 122 -22.33 4.65 -16.45
CA ALA A 122 -23.28 3.97 -15.57
C ALA A 122 -24.17 4.93 -14.76
N ALA A 123 -23.97 6.24 -14.86
CA ALA A 123 -24.86 7.21 -14.23
C ALA A 123 -26.13 7.37 -15.09
N PRO A 124 -27.32 6.96 -14.62
CA PRO A 124 -28.55 7.28 -15.35
C PRO A 124 -28.65 8.81 -15.42
N ALA A 125 -28.83 9.31 -16.63
CA ALA A 125 -29.13 10.70 -16.92
C ALA A 125 -30.55 11.03 -16.42
N ASP A 126 -30.80 10.95 -15.12
CA ASP A 126 -32.04 11.44 -14.52
C ASP A 126 -31.84 12.92 -14.17
N ARG A 127 -31.93 13.74 -15.22
CA ARG A 127 -32.45 15.09 -15.11
C ARG A 127 -33.96 14.99 -15.32
N HIS A 128 -34.73 15.30 -14.28
CA HIS A 128 -36.01 15.98 -14.41
C HIS A 128 -36.29 16.83 -13.18
#